data_AF-A0A2M7KLP2-F1
#
_entry.id   AF-A0A2M7KLP2-F1
#
_cell.length_a   1.000
_cell.length_b   1.000
_cell.length_c   1.000
_cell.angle_alpha   90.00
_cell.angle_beta   90.00
_cell.angle_gamma   90.00
#
_symmetry.space_group_name_H-M   'P 1'
#
loop_
_entity.id
_entity.type
_entity.pdbx_description
1 polymer ?
#
loop_
_entity_poly.entity_id
_entity_poly.type
_entity_poly.pdbx_seq_one_letter_code
_entity_poly.pdbx_strand_id
1 'polypeptide(L)'
;KVFPTSSVGPQYIKDLKGPLPQIPLVPTGGVSVETCGDFIRAGAIAVGAGSALVNPKAVAAKDWATLTDTARRMVEEVRKARAGS
;
A
#
# COMPACT_ATOMS: atom_id res chain seq x y z
N LYS A 1 -12.47 -1.36 -2.73
CA LYS A 1 -11.57 -2.03 -1.75
C LYS A 1 -11.26 -3.43 -2.27
N VAL A 2 -10.00 -3.86 -2.25
CA VAL A 2 -9.56 -5.21 -2.67
C VAL A 2 -8.84 -5.86 -1.49
N PHE A 3 -9.27 -7.04 -1.06
CA PHE A 3 -8.73 -7.72 0.12
C PHE A 3 -8.92 -9.24 0.03
N PRO A 4 -7.94 -10.05 0.47
CA PRO A 4 -6.56 -9.69 0.81
C PRO A 4 -5.70 -9.57 -0.46
N THR A 5 -4.76 -8.64 -0.46
CA THR A 5 -3.88 -8.39 -1.62
C THR A 5 -2.56 -9.13 -1.58
N SER A 6 -2.20 -9.69 -0.43
CA SER A 6 -1.08 -10.62 -0.27
C SER A 6 -1.18 -11.85 -1.17
N SER A 7 -2.39 -12.27 -1.56
CA SER A 7 -2.61 -13.48 -2.36
C SER A 7 -2.56 -13.23 -3.87
N VAL A 8 -2.61 -11.97 -4.32
CA VAL A 8 -2.79 -11.62 -5.75
C VAL A 8 -1.81 -10.58 -6.27
N GLY A 9 -1.31 -9.68 -5.40
CA GLY A 9 -0.32 -8.67 -5.75
C GLY A 9 -0.80 -7.52 -6.65
N PRO A 10 0.10 -6.62 -7.07
CA PRO A 10 -0.23 -5.43 -7.88
C PRO A 10 -0.80 -5.74 -9.27
N GLN A 11 -0.37 -6.84 -9.91
CA GLN A 11 -0.85 -7.20 -11.25
C GLN A 11 -2.37 -7.34 -11.30
N TYR A 12 -2.98 -7.90 -10.24
CA TYR A 12 -4.42 -8.02 -10.14
C TYR A 12 -5.16 -6.67 -10.15
N ILE A 13 -4.55 -5.61 -9.61
CA ILE A 13 -5.13 -4.25 -9.69
C ILE A 13 -5.15 -3.77 -11.14
N LYS A 14 -4.06 -3.99 -11.87
CA LYS A 14 -3.97 -3.65 -13.30
C LYS A 14 -5.00 -4.43 -14.12
N ASP A 15 -5.16 -5.73 -13.85
CA ASP A 15 -6.12 -6.60 -14.53
C ASP A 15 -7.55 -6.14 -14.29
N LEU A 16 -7.90 -5.70 -13.07
CA LEU A 16 -9.22 -5.13 -12.77
C LEU A 16 -9.46 -3.77 -13.43
N LYS A 17 -8.43 -2.93 -13.55
CA LYS A 17 -8.55 -1.60 -14.17
C LYS A 17 -8.76 -1.67 -15.69
N GLY A 18 -8.41 -2.78 -16.34
CA GLY A 18 -8.70 -3.02 -17.76
C GLY A 18 -10.20 -2.92 -18.09
N PRO A 19 -11.05 -3.81 -17.55
CA PRO A 19 -12.50 -3.77 -17.78
C PRO A 19 -13.24 -2.75 -16.91
N LEU A 20 -12.67 -2.30 -15.79
CA LEU A 20 -13.33 -1.41 -14.82
C LEU A 20 -12.50 -0.13 -14.55
N PRO A 21 -12.11 0.64 -15.57
CA PRO A 21 -11.19 1.78 -15.42
C PRO A 21 -11.74 2.88 -14.50
N GLN A 22 -13.05 3.04 -14.43
CA GLN A 22 -13.75 4.02 -13.60
C GLN A 22 -13.79 3.67 -12.12
N ILE A 23 -13.57 2.41 -11.74
CA ILE A 23 -13.73 2.00 -10.34
C ILE A 23 -12.46 2.37 -9.54
N PRO A 24 -12.61 3.10 -8.41
CA PRO A 24 -11.51 3.37 -7.51
C PRO A 24 -11.13 2.11 -6.72
N LEU A 25 -9.88 1.68 -6.85
CA LEU A 25 -9.37 0.50 -6.16
C LEU A 25 -8.43 0.91 -5.02
N VAL A 26 -8.63 0.26 -3.88
CA VAL A 26 -7.83 0.42 -2.65
C VAL A 26 -7.41 -0.98 -2.19
N PRO A 27 -6.22 -1.47 -2.59
CA PRO A 27 -5.64 -2.72 -2.12
C PRO A 27 -5.38 -2.68 -0.62
N THR A 28 -5.69 -3.76 0.09
CA THR A 28 -5.53 -3.88 1.55
C THR A 28 -5.18 -5.33 1.91
N GLY A 29 -4.48 -5.53 3.04
CA GLY A 29 -4.10 -6.85 3.54
C GLY A 29 -2.91 -7.43 2.77
N GLY A 30 -1.69 -7.13 3.22
CA GLY A 30 -0.45 -7.51 2.53
C GLY A 30 0.38 -6.35 1.97
N VAL A 31 -0.08 -5.10 2.14
CA VAL A 31 0.66 -3.90 1.71
C VAL A 31 1.80 -3.61 2.71
N SER A 32 2.99 -3.32 2.19
CA SER A 32 4.21 -2.95 2.92
C SER A 32 4.88 -1.71 2.31
N VAL A 33 5.98 -1.24 2.89
CA VAL A 33 6.79 -0.14 2.32
C VAL A 33 7.25 -0.50 0.91
N GLU A 34 7.69 -1.74 0.72
CA GLU A 34 8.25 -2.26 -0.53
C GLU A 34 7.20 -2.38 -1.63
N THR A 35 5.95 -2.69 -1.27
CA THR A 35 4.88 -3.01 -2.25
C THR A 35 3.92 -1.86 -2.49
N CYS A 36 3.83 -0.87 -1.59
CA CYS A 36 2.84 0.20 -1.69
C CYS A 36 2.98 1.03 -2.97
N GLY A 37 4.21 1.31 -3.41
CA GLY A 37 4.46 2.03 -4.66
C GLY A 37 3.97 1.27 -5.90
N ASP A 38 4.17 -0.06 -5.94
CA ASP A 38 3.76 -0.89 -7.08
C ASP A 38 2.25 -0.95 -7.23
N PHE A 39 1.50 -1.01 -6.13
CA PHE A 39 0.05 -0.93 -6.16
C PHE A 39 -0.45 0.40 -6.75
N ILE A 40 0.22 1.52 -6.43
CA ILE A 40 -0.11 2.83 -6.99
C ILE A 40 0.17 2.86 -8.50
N ARG A 41 1.34 2.37 -8.94
CA ARG A 41 1.69 2.27 -10.37
C ARG A 41 0.72 1.37 -11.14
N ALA A 42 0.18 0.34 -10.50
CA ALA A 42 -0.84 -0.55 -11.07
C ALA A 42 -2.23 0.10 -11.22
N GLY A 43 -2.40 1.36 -10.78
CA GLY A 43 -3.64 2.13 -10.94
C GLY A 43 -4.53 2.17 -9.68
N ALA A 44 -4.02 1.74 -8.52
CA ALA A 44 -4.71 1.97 -7.26
C ALA A 44 -4.69 3.47 -6.91
N ILE A 45 -5.80 3.98 -6.38
CA ILE A 45 -5.89 5.40 -6.00
C ILE A 45 -5.23 5.66 -4.64
N ALA A 46 -5.19 4.64 -3.79
CA ALA A 46 -4.64 4.64 -2.44
C ALA A 46 -4.34 3.20 -2.02
N VAL A 47 -3.59 3.01 -0.93
CA VAL A 47 -3.36 1.70 -0.32
C VAL A 47 -3.85 1.68 1.13
N GLY A 48 -4.36 0.54 1.57
CA GLY A 48 -4.72 0.30 2.96
C GLY A 48 -3.51 -0.18 3.76
N ALA A 49 -2.99 0.66 4.64
CA ALA A 49 -1.90 0.32 5.55
C ALA A 49 -2.43 -0.39 6.80
N GLY A 50 -1.89 -1.57 7.12
CA GLY A 50 -2.29 -2.40 8.25
C GLY A 50 -1.15 -2.63 9.24
N SER A 51 -0.97 -3.88 9.66
CA SER A 51 0.08 -4.30 10.61
C SER A 51 1.51 -3.99 10.15
N ALA A 52 1.74 -3.86 8.84
CA ALA A 52 3.02 -3.41 8.29
C ALA A 52 3.37 -1.97 8.67
N LEU A 53 2.36 -1.11 8.88
CA LEU A 53 2.53 0.26 9.38
C LEU A 53 2.45 0.29 10.91
N VAL A 54 1.38 -0.29 11.47
CA VAL A 54 1.13 -0.30 12.91
C VAL A 54 1.57 -1.65 13.48
N ASN A 55 2.87 -1.82 13.64
CA ASN A 55 3.44 -3.05 14.18
C ASN A 55 3.09 -3.20 15.68
N PRO A 56 2.39 -4.29 16.09
CA PRO A 56 1.99 -4.48 17.50
C PRO A 56 3.16 -4.49 18.49
N LYS A 57 4.34 -4.99 18.06
CA LYS A 57 5.55 -5.00 18.91
C LYS A 57 6.07 -3.59 19.16
N ALA A 58 6.09 -2.74 18.12
CA ALA A 58 6.50 -1.34 18.25
C ALA A 58 5.51 -0.56 19.13
N VAL A 59 4.21 -0.81 18.96
CA VAL A 59 3.17 -0.22 19.84
C VAL A 59 3.36 -0.64 21.29
N ALA A 60 3.55 -1.94 21.55
CA ALA A 60 3.79 -2.45 22.91
C ALA A 60 5.05 -1.87 23.55
N ALA A 61 6.11 -1.66 22.76
CA ALA A 61 7.36 -1.04 23.19
C ALA A 61 7.30 0.49 23.26
N LYS A 62 6.17 1.13 22.88
CA LYS A 62 6.03 2.59 22.69
C LYS A 62 7.09 3.18 21.76
N ASP A 63 7.53 2.39 20.78
CA ASP A 63 8.51 2.79 19.77
C ASP A 63 7.83 3.60 18.65
N TRP A 64 7.48 4.84 18.98
CA TRP A 64 6.87 5.78 18.04
C TRP A 64 7.82 6.19 16.92
N ALA A 65 9.13 6.11 17.15
CA ALA A 65 10.14 6.43 16.16
C ALA A 65 10.07 5.46 14.97
N THR A 66 10.02 4.16 15.24
CA THR A 66 9.87 3.13 14.19
C THR A 66 8.57 3.28 13.42
N LEU A 67 7.45 3.54 14.11
CA LEU A 67 6.16 3.75 13.44
C LEU A 67 6.17 5.01 12.54
N THR A 68 6.80 6.08 13.01
CA THR A 68 6.96 7.34 12.25
C THR A 68 7.85 7.15 11.03
N ASP A 69 8.98 6.44 11.17
CA ASP A 69 9.86 6.13 10.05
C ASP A 69 9.14 5.29 8.99
N THR A 70 8.44 4.25 9.42
CA THR A 70 7.66 3.38 8.54
C THR A 70 6.60 4.17 7.78
N ALA A 71 5.83 5.03 8.48
CA ALA A 71 4.84 5.91 7.86
C ALA A 71 5.47 6.83 6.80
N ARG A 72 6.60 7.48 7.15
CA ARG A 72 7.33 8.38 6.26
C ARG A 72 7.77 7.65 4.99
N ARG A 73 8.36 6.47 5.13
CA ARG A 73 8.83 5.65 3.99
C ARG A 73 7.68 5.21 3.09
N MET A 74 6.55 4.77 3.65
CA MET A 74 5.37 4.45 2.83
C MET A 74 4.87 5.66 2.03
N VAL A 75 4.79 6.84 2.66
CA VAL A 75 4.38 8.07 1.97
C VAL A 75 5.38 8.44 0.87
N GLU A 76 6.68 8.30 1.13
CA GLU A 76 7.72 8.55 0.15
C GLU A 76 7.61 7.63 -1.07
N GLU A 77 7.44 6.32 -0.86
CA GLU A 77 7.27 5.37 -1.97
C GLU A 77 6.00 5.63 -2.77
N VAL A 78 4.90 6.01 -2.13
CA VAL A 78 3.67 6.45 -2.82
C VAL A 78 3.91 7.73 -3.63
N ARG A 79 4.67 8.70 -3.10
CA ARG A 79 5.01 9.93 -3.83
C ARG A 79 5.89 9.63 -5.04
N LYS A 80 6.93 8.81 -4.87
CA LYS A 80 7.81 8.37 -5.98
C LYS A 80 7.01 7.67 -7.07
N ALA A 81 6.11 6.76 -6.69
CA ALA A 81 5.25 6.06 -7.63
C ALA A 81 4.38 7.02 -8.46
N ARG A 82 3.80 8.05 -7.84
CA ARG A 82 2.99 9.06 -8.54
C ARG A 82 3.80 10.00 -9.43
N ALA A 83 5.02 10.33 -9.06
CA ALA A 83 5.87 11.25 -9.82
C ALA A 83 6.47 10.62 -11.08
N GLY A 84 6.59 9.28 -11.13
CA GLY A 84 7.11 8.53 -12.27
C GLY A 84 6.05 7.82 -13.12
N SER A 85 4.76 8.14 -12.93
CA SER A 85 3.65 7.60 -13.73
C SER A 85 3.24 8.55 -14.85
#